data_AF-A0A815M800-F1
#
_entry.id   AF-A0A815M800-F1
#
_cell.length_a   1.000
_cell.length_b   1.000
_cell.length_c   1.000
_cell.angle_alpha   90.00
_cell.angle_beta   90.00
_cell.angle_gamma   90.00
#
_symmetry.space_group_name_H-M   'P 1'
#
loop_
_entity.id
_entity.type
_entity.pdbx_description
1 polymer ?
#
loop_
_entity_poly.entity_id
_entity_poly.type
_entity_poly.pdbx_seq_one_letter_code
_entity_poly.pdbx_strand_id
1 'polypeptide(L)'
;MKIRVCTIINNYLKRSYASSLNETQFSYYSRLIDDSQNSGDLKIEALQSIVLSVEKNQDLPGFVIETLIKNISKDNDKLNNFVALAISIVSEQKEIKNVDSLSAKLLEDWVIVRDGIDVSFEKSPQDNHDCQSISAIVAQIFVNSLQKNTRINNESIENLVKALNRNDKQTCILSAKALYLASKTHKIQ
;
A
#
# COMPACT_ATOMS: atom_id res chain seq x y z
N MET A 1 -10.87 8.24 30.26
CA MET A 1 -10.84 7.39 29.05
C MET A 1 -10.99 8.30 27.83
N LYS A 2 -9.92 8.57 27.06
CA LYS A 2 -10.00 9.43 25.86
C LYS A 2 -10.34 8.53 24.66
N ILE A 3 -11.59 8.57 24.22
CA ILE A 3 -12.01 7.90 22.98
C ILE A 3 -11.40 8.70 21.82
N ARG A 4 -10.56 8.06 20.99
CA ARG A 4 -9.94 8.72 19.84
C ARG A 4 -10.98 8.92 18.74
N VAL A 5 -10.99 10.11 18.13
CA VAL A 5 -11.92 10.46 17.03
C VAL A 5 -11.78 9.49 15.86
N CYS A 6 -10.57 9.03 15.55
CA CYS A 6 -10.33 8.01 14.52
C CYS A 6 -11.02 6.68 14.86
N THR A 7 -11.02 6.26 16.13
CA THR A 7 -11.75 5.07 16.57
C THR A 7 -13.27 5.24 16.41
N ILE A 8 -13.82 6.43 16.69
CA ILE A 8 -15.25 6.71 16.49
C ILE A 8 -15.60 6.67 15.01
N ILE A 9 -14.80 7.32 14.16
CA ILE A 9 -15.03 7.31 12.71
C ILE A 9 -14.83 5.90 12.16
N ASN A 10 -13.80 5.17 12.59
CA ASN A 10 -13.63 3.76 12.22
C ASN A 10 -14.86 2.96 12.63
N ASN A 11 -15.34 3.07 13.86
CA ASN A 11 -16.57 2.40 14.29
C ASN A 11 -17.80 2.84 13.48
N TYR A 12 -17.87 4.11 13.07
CA TYR A 12 -18.93 4.63 12.23
C TYR A 12 -18.83 4.08 10.80
N LEU A 13 -17.69 4.15 10.12
CA LEU A 13 -17.45 3.56 8.79
C LEU A 13 -17.68 2.05 8.81
N LYS A 14 -17.22 1.39 9.87
CA LYS A 14 -17.40 -0.05 10.14
C LYS A 14 -18.89 -0.43 10.26
N ARG A 15 -19.73 0.43 10.87
CA ARG A 15 -21.17 0.16 11.10
C ARG A 15 -22.08 0.77 10.04
N SER A 16 -21.66 1.84 9.37
CA SER A 16 -22.39 2.53 8.32
C SER A 16 -21.81 2.14 6.97
N TYR A 17 -22.31 1.04 6.41
CA TYR A 17 -22.00 0.61 5.05
C TYR A 17 -22.39 1.66 3.96
N ALA A 18 -22.88 2.85 4.33
CA ALA A 18 -23.49 3.84 3.43
C ALA A 18 -22.58 5.01 3.01
N SER A 19 -21.66 5.53 3.83
CA SER A 19 -20.86 6.73 3.45
C SER A 19 -19.36 6.50 3.47
N SER A 20 -18.69 6.77 2.35
CA SER A 20 -17.23 6.89 2.24
C SER A 20 -16.73 8.22 2.84
N LEU A 21 -15.41 8.35 3.00
CA LEU A 21 -14.81 9.64 3.34
C LEU A 21 -15.00 10.64 2.19
N ASN A 22 -15.27 11.89 2.54
CA ASN A 22 -15.25 13.03 1.61
C ASN A 22 -13.86 13.69 1.58
N GLU A 23 -13.67 14.65 0.67
CA GLU A 23 -12.38 15.32 0.47
C GLU A 23 -11.86 16.04 1.73
N THR A 24 -12.73 16.69 2.49
CA THR A 24 -12.36 17.34 3.76
C THR A 24 -11.85 16.33 4.78
N GLN A 25 -12.50 15.17 4.89
CA GLN A 25 -12.08 14.11 5.78
C GLN A 25 -10.75 13.49 5.33
N PHE A 26 -10.58 13.23 4.04
CA PHE A 26 -9.29 12.79 3.49
C PHE A 26 -8.16 13.78 3.83
N SER A 27 -8.40 15.08 3.68
CA SER A 27 -7.43 16.12 4.05
C SER A 27 -7.04 16.04 5.53
N TYR A 28 -8.01 15.84 6.41
CA TYR A 28 -7.75 15.69 7.85
C TYR A 28 -6.90 14.44 8.15
N TYR A 29 -7.24 13.30 7.57
CA TYR A 29 -6.48 12.05 7.78
C TYR A 29 -5.06 12.12 7.20
N SER A 30 -4.89 12.73 6.02
CA SER A 30 -3.55 12.99 5.47
C SER A 30 -2.68 13.83 6.39
N ARG A 31 -3.26 14.89 7.01
CA ARG A 31 -2.53 15.70 8.01
C ARG A 31 -2.14 14.89 9.24
N LEU A 32 -3.01 14.01 9.73
CA LEU A 32 -2.68 13.13 10.86
C LEU A 32 -1.48 12.22 10.54
N ILE A 33 -1.41 11.71 9.32
CA ILE A 33 -0.33 10.84 8.86
C ILE A 33 0.98 11.63 8.69
N ASP A 34 0.94 12.83 8.10
CA ASP A 34 2.13 13.64 7.81
C ASP A 34 2.75 14.27 9.07
N ASP A 35 1.95 14.51 10.12
CA ASP A 35 2.44 15.12 11.36
C ASP A 35 3.35 14.16 12.15
N SER A 36 4.61 14.54 12.32
CA SER A 36 5.64 13.75 13.03
C SER A 36 5.39 13.64 14.53
N GLN A 37 4.55 14.50 15.12
CA GLN A 37 4.19 14.46 16.54
C GLN A 37 3.12 13.41 16.85
N ASN A 38 2.41 12.90 15.84
CA ASN A 38 1.38 11.89 16.03
C ASN A 38 1.96 10.49 16.24
N SER A 39 1.42 9.77 17.23
CA SER A 39 1.80 8.38 17.53
C SER A 39 1.54 7.45 16.33
N GLY A 40 2.37 6.42 16.18
CA GLY A 40 2.21 5.39 15.14
C GLY A 40 0.82 4.74 15.12
N ASP A 41 0.24 4.46 16.30
CA ASP A 41 -1.11 3.89 16.40
C ASP A 41 -2.19 4.79 15.80
N LEU A 42 -2.11 6.10 16.06
CA LEU A 42 -3.06 7.07 15.50
C LEU A 42 -2.93 7.14 13.97
N LYS A 43 -1.70 7.08 13.45
CA LYS A 43 -1.45 7.03 12.00
C LYS A 43 -2.00 5.75 11.37
N ILE A 44 -1.88 4.62 12.06
CA ILE A 44 -2.47 3.34 11.63
C ILE A 44 -4.00 3.41 11.63
N GLU A 45 -4.62 3.94 12.69
CA GLU A 45 -6.08 4.12 12.73
C GLU A 45 -6.59 5.01 11.59
N ALA A 46 -5.86 6.09 11.28
CA ALA A 46 -6.14 6.99 10.16
C ALA A 46 -6.03 6.28 8.80
N LEU A 47 -4.96 5.50 8.60
CA LEU A 47 -4.76 4.71 7.39
C LEU A 47 -5.81 3.63 7.20
N GLN A 48 -6.24 2.97 8.27
CA GLN A 48 -7.36 2.02 8.23
C GLN A 48 -8.64 2.71 7.74
N SER A 49 -8.95 3.92 8.22
CA SER A 49 -10.09 4.71 7.71
C SER A 49 -9.97 4.98 6.20
N ILE A 50 -8.76 5.33 5.75
CA ILE A 50 -8.49 5.57 4.32
C ILE A 50 -8.69 4.28 3.52
N VAL A 51 -8.09 3.16 3.92
CA VAL A 51 -8.21 1.86 3.22
C VAL A 51 -9.67 1.46 3.09
N LEU A 52 -10.44 1.47 4.19
CA LEU A 52 -11.87 1.14 4.15
C LEU A 52 -12.66 2.04 3.20
N SER A 53 -12.33 3.34 3.15
CA SER A 53 -12.97 4.27 2.23
C SER A 53 -12.60 4.02 0.77
N VAL A 54 -11.34 3.69 0.50
CA VAL A 54 -10.83 3.45 -0.86
C VAL A 54 -11.33 2.12 -1.40
N GLU A 55 -11.44 1.07 -0.56
CA GLU A 55 -12.05 -0.21 -0.95
C GLU A 55 -13.50 -0.03 -1.41
N LYS A 56 -14.21 0.92 -0.80
CA LYS A 56 -15.60 1.21 -1.15
C LYS A 56 -15.74 2.04 -2.43
N ASN A 57 -14.96 3.10 -2.57
CA ASN A 57 -15.12 4.04 -3.68
C ASN A 57 -14.24 3.73 -4.89
N GLN A 58 -13.26 2.85 -4.72
CA GLN A 58 -12.20 2.59 -5.71
C GLN A 58 -11.49 3.88 -6.15
N ASP A 59 -11.45 4.88 -5.26
CA ASP A 59 -10.87 6.19 -5.52
C ASP A 59 -10.14 6.73 -4.30
N LEU A 60 -9.04 7.43 -4.55
CA LEU A 60 -8.16 8.05 -3.55
C LEU A 60 -7.62 9.37 -4.13
N PRO A 61 -7.87 10.53 -3.50
CA PRO A 61 -7.40 11.81 -4.02
C PRO A 61 -5.87 11.85 -4.19
N GLY A 62 -5.39 12.52 -5.23
CA GLY A 62 -3.96 12.55 -5.58
C GLY A 62 -3.07 13.07 -4.44
N PHE A 63 -3.51 14.12 -3.74
CA PHE A 63 -2.78 14.67 -2.58
C PHE A 63 -2.64 13.65 -1.43
N VAL A 64 -3.61 12.74 -1.28
CA VAL A 64 -3.55 11.68 -0.27
C VAL A 64 -2.48 10.67 -0.70
N ILE A 65 -2.48 10.22 -1.96
CA ILE A 65 -1.47 9.31 -2.50
C ILE A 65 -0.06 9.86 -2.29
N GLU A 66 0.18 11.12 -2.65
CA GLU A 66 1.47 11.79 -2.45
C GLU A 66 1.88 11.82 -0.98
N THR A 67 0.94 12.12 -0.08
CA THR A 67 1.18 12.11 1.36
C THR A 67 1.53 10.71 1.86
N LEU A 68 0.81 9.68 1.40
CA LEU A 68 1.05 8.30 1.82
C LEU A 68 2.45 7.82 1.39
N ILE A 69 2.84 8.10 0.14
CA ILE A 69 4.15 7.69 -0.40
C ILE A 69 5.29 8.43 0.31
N LYS A 70 5.14 9.72 0.56
CA LYS A 70 6.12 10.53 1.32
C LYS A 70 6.37 9.98 2.73
N ASN A 71 5.35 9.38 3.34
CA ASN A 71 5.41 8.89 4.73
C ASN A 71 5.84 7.42 4.82
N ILE A 72 6.21 6.76 3.71
CA ILE A 72 6.84 5.45 3.76
C ILE A 72 8.24 5.62 4.39
N SER A 73 8.46 4.96 5.53
CA SER A 73 9.74 5.03 6.26
C SER A 73 10.23 3.64 6.66
N LYS A 74 11.53 3.48 6.88
CA LYS A 74 12.09 2.18 7.32
C LYS A 74 11.68 1.78 8.74
N ASP A 75 11.07 2.69 9.51
CA ASP A 75 10.84 2.52 10.94
C ASP A 75 9.43 2.06 11.30
N ASN A 76 8.51 1.93 10.33
CA ASN A 76 7.14 1.51 10.60
C ASN A 76 6.57 0.56 9.53
N ASP A 77 6.92 -0.72 9.64
CA ASP A 77 6.53 -1.75 8.69
C ASP A 77 5.01 -1.87 8.52
N LYS A 78 4.26 -1.79 9.62
CA LYS A 78 2.80 -1.94 9.60
C LYS A 78 2.13 -0.76 8.89
N LEU A 79 2.61 0.46 9.11
CA LEU A 79 2.13 1.65 8.42
C LEU A 79 2.36 1.54 6.91
N ASN A 80 3.56 1.12 6.51
CA ASN A 80 3.89 0.95 5.09
C ASN A 80 3.04 -0.14 4.42
N ASN A 81 2.68 -1.21 5.13
CA ASN A 81 1.80 -2.25 4.59
C ASN A 81 0.39 -1.70 4.31
N PHE A 82 -0.14 -0.86 5.19
CA PHE A 82 -1.39 -0.15 4.92
C PHE A 82 -1.28 0.82 3.74
N VAL A 83 -0.16 1.52 3.60
CA VAL A 83 0.09 2.39 2.44
C VAL A 83 0.10 1.59 1.14
N ALA A 84 0.82 0.47 1.10
CA ALA A 84 0.84 -0.42 -0.06
C ALA A 84 -0.57 -0.91 -0.41
N LEU A 85 -1.35 -1.34 0.59
CA LEU A 85 -2.73 -1.76 0.38
C LEU A 85 -3.61 -0.64 -0.18
N ALA A 86 -3.58 0.56 0.40
CA ALA A 86 -4.37 1.70 -0.06
C ALA A 86 -4.05 2.08 -1.51
N ILE A 87 -2.75 2.14 -1.86
CA ILE A 87 -2.29 2.47 -3.21
C ILE A 87 -2.69 1.38 -4.20
N SER A 88 -2.60 0.11 -3.81
CA SER A 88 -2.88 -1.02 -4.70
C SER A 88 -4.28 -0.94 -5.34
N ILE A 89 -5.28 -0.54 -4.55
CA ILE A 89 -6.69 -0.44 -4.97
C ILE A 89 -6.87 0.55 -6.12
N VAL A 90 -6.11 1.66 -6.13
CA VAL A 90 -6.24 2.72 -7.14
C VAL A 90 -5.16 2.68 -8.22
N SER A 91 -4.12 1.87 -8.03
CA SER A 91 -2.93 1.84 -8.88
C SER A 91 -3.21 1.45 -10.33
N GLU A 92 -4.26 0.66 -10.58
CA GLU A 92 -4.65 0.28 -11.94
C GLU A 92 -5.15 1.48 -12.75
N GLN A 93 -5.89 2.39 -12.11
CA GLN A 93 -6.53 3.53 -12.78
C GLN A 93 -5.69 4.81 -12.73
N LYS A 94 -4.85 4.98 -11.70
CA LYS A 94 -4.09 6.21 -11.47
C LYS A 94 -2.60 6.02 -11.74
N GLU A 95 -1.96 7.09 -12.20
CA GLU A 95 -0.50 7.16 -12.23
C GLU A 95 0.03 7.38 -10.82
N ILE A 96 0.81 6.42 -10.32
CA ILE A 96 1.45 6.51 -9.01
C ILE A 96 2.92 6.86 -9.22
N LYS A 97 3.30 8.07 -8.79
CA LYS A 97 4.69 8.55 -8.84
C LYS A 97 5.48 8.06 -7.62
N ASN A 98 6.80 7.99 -7.72
CA ASN A 98 7.70 7.61 -6.63
C ASN A 98 7.39 6.23 -6.01
N VAL A 99 6.96 5.26 -6.82
CA VAL A 99 6.72 3.88 -6.36
C VAL A 99 7.98 3.20 -5.80
N ASP A 100 9.16 3.74 -6.11
CA ASP A 100 10.44 3.25 -5.60
C ASP A 100 10.51 3.14 -4.06
N SER A 101 9.80 4.03 -3.36
CA SER A 101 9.70 4.00 -1.89
C SER A 101 9.10 2.69 -1.35
N LEU A 102 8.33 1.96 -2.17
CA LEU A 102 7.76 0.66 -1.80
C LEU A 102 8.69 -0.51 -2.10
N SER A 103 9.79 -0.33 -2.83
CA SER A 103 10.56 -1.46 -3.39
C SER A 103 11.09 -2.45 -2.35
N ALA A 104 11.47 -1.97 -1.16
CA ALA A 104 11.93 -2.84 -0.07
C ALA A 104 10.85 -3.86 0.36
N LYS A 105 9.57 -3.51 0.20
CA LYS A 105 8.42 -4.37 0.54
C LYS A 105 8.27 -5.59 -0.37
N LEU A 106 8.92 -5.60 -1.54
CA LEU A 106 8.99 -6.78 -2.41
C LEU A 106 9.65 -7.98 -1.73
N LEU A 107 10.45 -7.73 -0.69
CA LEU A 107 11.22 -8.75 0.02
C LEU A 107 10.54 -9.22 1.30
N GLU A 108 9.31 -8.78 1.56
CA GLU A 108 8.59 -9.10 2.79
C GLU A 108 7.70 -10.34 2.71
N ASP A 109 7.57 -11.01 3.86
CA ASP A 109 6.75 -12.21 4.07
C ASP A 109 5.42 -11.91 4.76
N TRP A 110 4.99 -10.65 4.77
CA TRP A 110 3.71 -10.27 5.38
C TRP A 110 2.55 -10.62 4.45
N VAL A 111 1.52 -11.24 5.01
CA VAL A 111 0.24 -11.53 4.37
C VAL A 111 -0.86 -10.69 5.00
N ILE A 112 -1.88 -10.36 4.19
CA ILE A 112 -3.07 -9.68 4.68
C ILE A 112 -3.97 -10.69 5.35
N VAL A 113 -4.37 -10.41 6.58
CA VAL A 113 -5.41 -11.15 7.29
C VAL A 113 -6.62 -10.23 7.42
N ARG A 114 -7.78 -10.73 7.00
CA ARG A 114 -9.05 -10.02 7.06
C ARG A 114 -9.99 -10.75 8.00
N ASP A 115 -10.37 -10.09 9.08
CA ASP A 115 -11.43 -10.55 9.98
C ASP A 115 -12.61 -9.58 9.86
N GLY A 116 -13.52 -9.89 8.92
CA GLY A 116 -14.58 -8.99 8.50
C GLY A 116 -14.04 -7.70 7.86
N ILE A 117 -14.17 -6.60 8.61
CA ILE A 117 -13.75 -5.24 8.24
C ILE A 117 -12.43 -4.83 8.87
N ASP A 118 -11.87 -5.66 9.75
CA ASP A 118 -10.56 -5.43 10.32
C ASP A 118 -9.48 -6.02 9.40
N VAL A 119 -8.54 -5.14 9.03
CA VAL A 119 -7.36 -5.48 8.24
C VAL A 119 -6.16 -5.51 9.16
N SER A 120 -5.50 -6.66 9.21
CA SER A 120 -4.24 -6.87 9.92
C SER A 120 -3.19 -7.50 8.98
N PHE A 121 -1.95 -7.59 9.48
CA PHE A 121 -0.86 -8.21 8.75
C PHE A 121 -0.17 -9.21 9.65
N GLU A 122 0.06 -10.40 9.13
CA GLU A 122 0.75 -11.47 9.82
C GLU A 122 1.92 -11.95 8.98
N LYS A 123 3.01 -12.39 9.61
CA LYS A 123 4.11 -13.01 8.88
C LYS A 123 3.64 -14.38 8.43
N SER A 124 3.76 -14.69 7.14
CA SER A 124 3.42 -16.01 6.63
C SER A 124 4.26 -17.07 7.36
N PRO A 125 3.65 -17.98 8.12
CA PRO A 125 4.29 -19.27 8.33
C PRO A 125 4.38 -19.90 6.93
N GLN A 126 5.43 -20.65 6.65
CA GLN A 126 5.71 -21.13 5.30
C GLN A 126 4.53 -21.95 4.73
N ASP A 127 4.30 -21.79 3.43
CA ASP A 127 3.39 -22.54 2.55
C ASP A 127 1.89 -22.20 2.58
N ASN A 128 1.41 -21.72 1.42
CA ASN A 128 0.03 -21.77 0.93
C ASN A 128 -1.07 -21.26 1.87
N HIS A 129 -1.09 -19.95 2.13
CA HIS A 129 -2.37 -19.30 2.36
C HIS A 129 -2.89 -18.68 1.06
N ASP A 130 -4.20 -18.84 0.80
CA ASP A 130 -4.94 -18.11 -0.24
C ASP A 130 -4.94 -16.58 -0.02
N CYS A 131 -4.26 -16.10 1.02
CA CYS A 131 -4.17 -14.70 1.40
C CYS A 131 -3.16 -13.95 0.52
N GLN A 132 -3.55 -12.76 0.07
CA GLN A 132 -2.69 -11.90 -0.73
C GLN A 132 -1.49 -11.39 0.09
N SER A 133 -0.28 -11.58 -0.42
CA SER A 133 0.95 -11.10 0.22
C SER A 133 1.22 -9.62 -0.09
N ILE A 134 1.92 -8.94 0.82
CA ILE A 134 2.37 -7.56 0.62
C ILE A 134 3.36 -7.46 -0.53
N SER A 135 4.26 -8.43 -0.67
CA SER A 135 5.22 -8.47 -1.76
C SER A 135 4.54 -8.60 -3.13
N ALA A 136 3.46 -9.40 -3.24
CA ALA A 136 2.68 -9.50 -4.47
C ALA A 136 1.91 -8.20 -4.77
N ILE A 137 1.34 -7.55 -3.74
CA ILE A 137 0.68 -6.25 -3.88
C ILE A 137 1.65 -5.20 -4.42
N VAL A 138 2.83 -5.13 -3.84
CA VAL A 138 3.84 -4.16 -4.24
C VAL A 138 4.31 -4.45 -5.67
N ALA A 139 4.55 -5.72 -6.01
CA ALA A 139 4.89 -6.10 -7.38
C ALA A 139 3.80 -5.70 -8.39
N GLN A 140 2.51 -5.82 -8.02
CA GLN A 140 1.40 -5.35 -8.86
C GLN A 140 1.39 -3.83 -9.04
N ILE A 141 1.68 -3.06 -7.98
CA ILE A 141 1.81 -1.59 -8.07
C ILE A 141 2.91 -1.22 -9.06
N PHE A 142 4.07 -1.88 -8.98
CA PHE A 142 5.16 -1.68 -9.95
C PHE A 142 4.72 -1.95 -11.38
N VAL A 143 4.04 -3.07 -11.63
CA VAL A 143 3.48 -3.39 -12.96
C VAL A 143 2.55 -2.27 -13.45
N ASN A 144 1.60 -1.86 -12.61
CA ASN A 144 0.59 -0.87 -12.97
C ASN A 144 1.18 0.52 -13.25
N SER A 145 2.23 0.91 -12.51
CA SER A 145 2.96 2.17 -12.74
C SER A 145 3.84 2.11 -13.98
N LEU A 146 4.57 1.00 -14.19
CA LEU A 146 5.43 0.86 -15.36
C LEU A 146 4.63 0.81 -16.68
N GLN A 147 3.43 0.25 -16.66
CA GLN A 147 2.50 0.32 -17.80
C GLN A 147 2.08 1.77 -18.14
N LYS A 148 2.14 2.68 -17.18
CA LYS A 148 1.88 4.12 -17.35
C LYS A 148 3.15 4.93 -17.61
N ASN A 149 4.24 4.27 -18.00
CA ASN A 149 5.54 4.87 -18.30
C ASN A 149 6.24 5.55 -17.11
N THR A 150 5.89 5.18 -15.87
CA THR A 150 6.63 5.64 -14.69
C THR A 150 8.07 5.09 -14.72
N ARG A 151 9.05 5.93 -14.35
CA ARG A 151 10.44 5.49 -14.18
C ARG A 151 10.68 4.92 -12.78
N ILE A 152 11.58 3.96 -12.66
CA ILE A 152 11.98 3.35 -11.39
C ILE A 152 13.50 3.37 -11.27
N ASN A 153 14.01 3.44 -10.04
CA ASN A 153 15.44 3.51 -9.79
C ASN A 153 16.12 2.12 -9.79
N ASN A 154 17.45 2.11 -9.74
CA ASN A 154 18.23 0.86 -9.75
C ASN A 154 17.98 0.00 -8.49
N GLU A 155 17.75 0.61 -7.33
CA GLU A 155 17.43 -0.13 -6.10
C GLU A 155 16.11 -0.91 -6.25
N SER A 156 15.10 -0.31 -6.88
CA SER A 156 13.85 -0.98 -7.22
C SER A 156 14.06 -2.14 -8.19
N ILE A 157 14.92 -1.97 -9.20
CA ILE A 157 15.29 -3.05 -10.12
C ILE A 157 15.97 -4.20 -9.36
N GLU A 158 16.93 -3.90 -8.48
CA GLU A 158 17.60 -4.92 -7.66
C GLU A 158 16.62 -5.67 -6.76
N ASN A 159 15.68 -4.97 -6.12
CA ASN A 159 14.67 -5.58 -5.26
C ASN A 159 13.69 -6.44 -6.08
N LEU A 160 13.31 -6.03 -7.28
CA LEU A 160 12.52 -6.85 -8.21
C LEU A 160 13.26 -8.12 -8.65
N VAL A 161 14.57 -8.03 -8.93
CA VAL A 161 15.40 -9.20 -9.27
C VAL A 161 15.47 -10.16 -8.08
N LYS A 162 15.72 -9.66 -6.87
CA LYS A 162 15.73 -10.49 -5.65
C LYS A 162 14.37 -11.17 -5.41
N ALA A 163 13.27 -10.48 -5.72
CA ALA A 163 11.92 -11.02 -5.58
C ALA A 163 11.62 -12.23 -6.49
N LEU A 164 12.39 -12.44 -7.57
CA LEU A 164 12.26 -13.63 -8.43
C LEU A 164 12.65 -14.93 -7.73
N ASN A 165 13.43 -14.86 -6.66
CA ASN A 165 13.88 -16.02 -5.88
C ASN A 165 12.98 -16.31 -4.67
N ARG A 166 11.80 -15.69 -4.59
CA ARG A 166 10.87 -15.90 -3.48
C ARG A 166 10.03 -17.17 -3.67
N ASN A 167 9.54 -17.71 -2.55
CA ASN A 167 8.61 -18.84 -2.56
C ASN A 167 7.20 -18.45 -3.08
N ASP A 168 6.86 -17.17 -2.96
CA ASP A 168 5.60 -16.63 -3.46
C ASP A 168 5.62 -16.53 -4.99
N LYS A 169 4.95 -17.50 -5.64
CA LYS A 169 4.83 -17.58 -7.09
C LYS A 169 4.22 -16.33 -7.72
N GLN A 170 3.23 -15.71 -7.07
CA GLN A 170 2.57 -14.52 -7.61
C GLN A 170 3.53 -13.33 -7.60
N THR A 171 4.27 -13.15 -6.49
CA THR A 171 5.35 -12.16 -6.41
C THR A 171 6.39 -12.37 -7.51
N CYS A 172 6.83 -13.61 -7.74
CA CYS A 172 7.81 -13.91 -8.80
C CYS A 172 7.29 -13.54 -10.20
N ILE A 173 6.06 -13.94 -10.53
CA ILE A 173 5.44 -13.66 -11.84
C ILE A 173 5.28 -12.14 -12.06
N LEU A 174 4.76 -11.43 -11.07
CA LEU A 174 4.54 -9.99 -11.16
C LEU A 174 5.86 -9.22 -11.22
N SER A 175 6.87 -9.64 -10.46
CA SER A 175 8.21 -9.03 -10.50
C SER A 175 8.87 -9.24 -11.86
N ALA A 176 8.76 -10.43 -12.45
CA ALA A 176 9.25 -10.67 -13.81
C ALA A 176 8.57 -9.77 -14.85
N LYS A 177 7.24 -9.60 -14.73
CA LYS A 177 6.47 -8.68 -15.60
C LYS A 177 6.91 -7.23 -15.42
N ALA A 178 7.12 -6.79 -14.18
CA ALA A 178 7.62 -5.44 -13.89
C ALA A 178 9.01 -5.24 -14.51
N LEU A 179 9.95 -6.16 -14.33
CA LEU A 179 11.28 -6.09 -14.94
C LEU A 179 11.22 -6.01 -16.48
N TYR A 180 10.35 -6.80 -17.10
CA TYR A 180 10.13 -6.72 -18.55
C TYR A 180 9.63 -5.33 -18.98
N LEU A 181 8.66 -4.77 -18.28
CA LEU A 181 8.15 -3.42 -18.57
C LEU A 181 9.21 -2.34 -18.31
N ALA A 182 10.00 -2.49 -17.25
CA ALA A 182 11.12 -1.62 -16.95
C ALA A 182 12.15 -1.64 -18.07
N SER A 183 12.47 -2.82 -18.64
CA SER A 183 13.41 -2.94 -19.78
C SER A 183 12.93 -2.30 -21.08
N LYS A 184 11.61 -2.12 -21.24
CA LYS A 184 11.03 -1.40 -22.38
C LYS A 184 11.04 0.12 -22.21
N THR A 185 10.86 0.58 -20.98
CA THR A 185 10.67 2.00 -20.63
C THR A 185 11.98 2.68 -20.25
N HIS A 186 12.85 1.96 -19.56
CA HIS A 186 14.25 2.27 -19.36
C HIS A 186 14.98 1.51 -20.44
N LYS A 187 15.81 2.18 -21.25
CA LYS A 187 16.77 1.48 -22.09
C LYS A 187 17.78 0.80 -21.17
N ILE A 188 17.43 -0.35 -20.59
CA ILE A 188 18.35 -1.21 -19.86
C ILE A 188 19.25 -1.80 -20.94
N GLN A 189 20.40 -1.16 -21.15
CA GLN A 189 21.50 -1.66 -21.96
C GLN A 189 22.36 -2.59 -21.12
#